data_AF-W7CFC9-F1
#
_entry.id   AF-W7CFC9-F1
#
_cell.length_a   1.000
_cell.length_b   1.000
_cell.length_c   1.000
_cell.angle_alpha   90.00
_cell.angle_beta   90.00
_cell.angle_gamma   90.00
#
_symmetry.space_group_name_H-M   'P 1'
#
loop_
_entity.id
_entity.type
_entity.pdbx_description
1 polymer ?
#
loop_
_entity_poly.entity_id
_entity_poly.type
_entity_poly.pdbx_seq_one_letter_code
_entity_poly.pdbx_strand_id
1 'polypeptide(L)'
;MVLDIGPIKRSKNTLLKKGKRLLRKIRVRKVHLLNSIILPRKKGIKVKNRHTTIKVTKKTRSLPSRVSKSYSSKDLIKNGKVDIRRYYGKNGKAEVDIHYTNHGNAKKTP
;
A
#
# COMPACT_ATOMS: atom_id res chain seq x y z
N MET A 1 -53.12 -22.21 26.65
CA MET A 1 -51.70 -22.51 26.94
C MET A 1 -50.86 -21.40 26.33
N VAL A 2 -50.37 -20.46 27.13
CA VAL A 2 -49.50 -19.37 26.66
C VAL A 2 -48.06 -19.74 27.01
N LEU A 3 -47.18 -19.78 26.01
CA LEU A 3 -45.75 -20.08 26.18
C LEU A 3 -45.02 -18.82 26.66
N ASP A 4 -44.56 -18.81 27.91
CA ASP A 4 -43.71 -17.76 28.45
C ASP A 4 -42.29 -17.82 27.86
N ILE A 5 -41.93 -16.80 27.09
CA ILE A 5 -40.57 -16.62 26.56
C ILE A 5 -39.82 -15.68 27.52
N GLY A 6 -39.08 -16.27 28.47
CA GLY A 6 -38.28 -15.51 29.44
C GLY A 6 -37.20 -14.63 28.79
N PRO A 7 -36.77 -13.53 29.44
CA PRO A 7 -35.83 -12.58 28.85
C PRO A 7 -34.43 -13.19 28.70
N ILE A 8 -33.91 -13.17 27.46
CA ILE A 8 -32.54 -13.57 27.13
C ILE A 8 -31.57 -12.56 27.76
N LYS A 9 -31.02 -12.88 28.95
CA LYS A 9 -29.91 -12.16 29.58
C LYS A 9 -28.62 -12.34 28.77
N ARG A 10 -28.44 -11.61 27.66
CA ARG A 10 -27.13 -11.49 27.00
C ARG A 10 -26.18 -10.76 27.94
N SER A 11 -25.27 -11.50 28.58
CA SER A 11 -24.34 -10.94 29.56
C SER A 11 -23.48 -9.84 28.95
N LYS A 12 -23.46 -8.66 29.59
CA LYS A 12 -22.70 -7.46 29.21
C LYS A 12 -21.20 -7.77 28.96
N ASN A 13 -20.69 -8.85 29.55
CA ASN A 13 -19.31 -9.32 29.43
C ASN A 13 -18.95 -9.89 28.05
N THR A 14 -19.91 -10.45 27.31
CA THR A 14 -19.67 -10.99 25.95
C THR A 14 -19.53 -9.88 24.91
N LEU A 15 -20.29 -8.79 25.05
CA LEU A 15 -20.22 -7.60 24.20
C LEU A 15 -18.88 -6.85 24.39
N LEU A 16 -18.42 -6.72 25.63
CA LEU A 16 -17.14 -6.07 25.94
C LEU A 16 -15.94 -6.87 25.38
N LYS A 17 -15.97 -8.22 25.49
CA LYS A 17 -14.95 -9.10 24.90
C LYS A 17 -14.96 -9.04 23.37
N LYS A 18 -16.14 -9.03 22.73
CA LYS A 18 -16.27 -8.84 21.27
C LYS A 18 -15.72 -7.49 20.82
N GLY A 19 -16.04 -6.40 21.53
CA GLY A 19 -15.52 -5.06 21.24
C GLY A 19 -13.99 -4.98 21.34
N LYS A 20 -13.39 -5.52 22.40
CA LYS A 20 -11.92 -5.57 22.57
C LYS A 20 -11.23 -6.39 21.46
N ARG A 21 -11.83 -7.50 21.03
CA ARG A 21 -11.29 -8.34 19.94
C ARG A 21 -11.38 -7.64 18.59
N LEU A 22 -12.46 -6.89 18.33
CA LEU A 22 -12.63 -6.09 17.13
C LEU A 22 -11.59 -4.95 17.06
N LEU A 23 -11.41 -4.24 18.16
CA LEU A 23 -10.41 -3.15 18.29
C LEU A 23 -8.98 -3.66 18.07
N ARG A 24 -8.62 -4.81 18.64
CA ARG A 24 -7.32 -5.47 18.37
C ARG A 24 -7.16 -5.78 16.88
N LYS A 25 -8.19 -6.32 16.22
CA LYS A 25 -8.15 -6.65 14.78
C LYS A 25 -7.97 -5.41 13.90
N ILE A 26 -8.61 -4.29 14.26
CA ILE A 26 -8.46 -3.00 13.56
C ILE A 26 -7.03 -2.46 13.73
N ARG A 27 -6.48 -2.49 14.95
CA ARG A 27 -5.11 -2.03 15.24
C ARG A 27 -4.06 -2.82 14.46
N VAL A 28 -4.15 -4.15 14.46
CA VAL A 28 -3.22 -5.01 13.69
C VAL A 28 -3.28 -4.72 12.20
N ARG A 29 -4.48 -4.53 11.63
CA ARG A 29 -4.65 -4.16 10.22
C ARG A 29 -4.02 -2.80 9.90
N LYS A 30 -4.18 -1.80 10.76
CA LYS A 30 -3.60 -0.45 10.56
C LYS A 30 -2.08 -0.48 10.59
N VAL A 31 -1.47 -1.23 11.53
CA VAL A 31 -0.01 -1.39 11.61
C VAL A 31 0.55 -2.10 10.39
N HIS A 32 -0.10 -3.17 9.92
CA HIS A 32 0.32 -3.88 8.71
C HIS A 32 0.23 -2.99 7.45
N LEU A 33 -0.78 -2.10 7.39
CA LEU A 33 -0.94 -1.13 6.30
C LEU A 33 0.17 -0.07 6.29
N LEU A 34 0.58 0.44 7.47
CA LEU A 34 1.65 1.42 7.58
C LEU A 34 3.01 0.82 7.19
N ASN A 35 3.32 -0.38 7.69
CA ASN A 35 4.58 -1.06 7.41
C ASN A 35 4.72 -1.50 5.95
N SER A 36 3.61 -1.81 5.28
CA SER A 36 3.64 -2.25 3.89
C SER A 36 3.94 -1.13 2.89
N ILE A 37 3.72 0.15 3.21
CA ILE A 37 3.87 1.26 2.25
C ILE A 37 4.83 2.34 2.69
N ILE A 38 4.76 2.79 3.94
CA ILE A 38 5.52 3.96 4.38
C ILE A 38 7.01 3.63 4.43
N LEU A 39 7.36 2.47 4.98
CA LEU A 39 8.75 2.02 5.04
C LEU A 39 9.32 1.76 3.63
N PRO A 40 8.61 1.05 2.72
CA PRO A 40 9.09 0.89 1.35
C PRO A 40 9.32 2.18 0.60
N ARG A 41 8.42 3.16 0.75
CA ARG A 41 8.56 4.49 0.16
C ARG A 41 9.81 5.20 0.64
N LYS A 42 10.02 5.28 1.96
CA LYS A 42 11.18 5.96 2.55
C LYS A 42 12.51 5.31 2.15
N LYS A 43 12.54 3.98 2.05
CA LYS A 43 13.75 3.21 1.72
C LYS A 43 13.96 3.00 0.21
N GLY A 44 12.99 3.37 -0.61
CA GLY A 44 13.01 3.05 -2.04
C GLY A 44 13.01 1.55 -2.34
N ILE A 45 12.36 0.72 -1.53
CA ILE A 45 12.24 -0.73 -1.75
C ILE A 45 10.86 -1.11 -2.31
N LYS A 46 10.75 -2.30 -2.91
CA LYS A 46 9.51 -2.79 -3.52
C LYS A 46 8.44 -3.05 -2.46
N VAL A 47 7.19 -2.76 -2.78
CA VAL A 47 6.05 -3.16 -1.94
C VAL A 47 5.79 -4.66 -2.10
N LYS A 48 5.96 -5.43 -1.02
CA LYS A 48 5.77 -6.89 -1.03
C LYS A 48 4.36 -7.26 -1.52
N ASN A 49 4.27 -8.21 -2.45
CA ASN A 49 3.03 -8.75 -3.05
C ASN A 49 2.14 -7.71 -3.77
N ARG A 50 2.57 -6.46 -3.89
CA ARG A 50 1.84 -5.38 -4.58
C ARG A 50 2.79 -4.53 -5.42
N HIS A 51 3.71 -5.20 -6.08
CA HIS A 51 4.70 -4.60 -6.96
C HIS A 51 4.55 -5.16 -8.38
N THR A 52 4.73 -4.31 -9.38
CA THR A 52 4.70 -4.71 -10.79
C THR A 52 5.75 -3.92 -11.56
N THR A 53 6.12 -4.43 -12.74
CA THR A 53 7.17 -3.83 -13.57
C THR A 53 6.61 -3.54 -14.96
N ILE A 54 6.99 -2.41 -15.54
CA ILE A 54 6.69 -2.04 -16.93
C ILE A 54 8.00 -1.75 -17.64
N LYS A 55 8.18 -2.32 -18.83
CA LYS A 55 9.29 -1.97 -19.73
C LYS A 55 8.90 -0.74 -20.56
N VAL A 56 9.85 0.15 -20.80
CA VAL A 56 9.66 1.26 -21.72
C VAL A 56 9.40 0.71 -23.12
N THR A 57 8.28 1.11 -23.72
CA THR A 57 7.95 0.83 -25.12
C THR A 57 7.47 2.11 -25.80
N LYS A 58 7.23 2.09 -27.11
CA LYS A 58 6.64 3.23 -27.84
C LYS A 58 5.32 3.71 -27.21
N LYS A 59 4.53 2.79 -26.63
CA LYS A 59 3.23 3.07 -26.00
C LYS A 59 3.33 3.35 -24.50
N THR A 60 4.34 2.81 -23.82
CA THR A 60 4.52 2.91 -22.35
C THR A 60 5.82 3.63 -22.01
N ARG A 61 5.86 4.94 -22.29
CA ARG A 61 7.03 5.78 -22.00
C ARG A 61 7.12 6.20 -20.52
N SER A 62 6.01 6.16 -19.79
CA SER A 62 5.92 6.57 -18.40
C SER A 62 5.10 5.60 -17.55
N LEU A 63 5.22 5.72 -16.24
CA LEU A 63 4.34 5.05 -15.31
C LEU A 63 2.96 5.74 -15.32
N PRO A 64 1.86 4.99 -15.14
CA PRO A 64 0.53 5.57 -15.08
C PRO A 64 0.38 6.49 -13.86
N SER A 65 -0.45 7.51 -13.96
CA SER A 65 -0.78 8.39 -12.83
C SER A 65 -1.75 7.72 -11.84
N ARG A 66 -2.49 6.71 -12.29
CA ARG A 66 -3.45 5.97 -11.48
C ARG A 66 -3.41 4.47 -11.77
N VAL A 67 -3.63 3.68 -10.73
CA VAL A 67 -3.76 2.21 -10.81
C VAL A 67 -4.94 1.74 -9.98
N SER A 68 -5.46 0.56 -10.31
CA SER A 68 -6.52 -0.09 -9.52
C SER A 68 -6.04 -0.56 -8.15
N LYS A 69 -4.77 -0.98 -8.06
CA LYS A 69 -4.17 -1.46 -6.81
C LYS A 69 -3.68 -0.31 -5.95
N SER A 70 -4.47 0.05 -4.94
CA SER A 70 -4.03 0.91 -3.85
C SER A 70 -2.77 0.36 -3.18
N TYR A 71 -1.99 1.25 -2.56
CA TYR A 71 -0.91 0.83 -1.66
C TYR A 71 0.06 -0.12 -2.39
N SER A 72 0.61 0.36 -3.50
CA SER A 72 1.40 -0.46 -4.43
C SER A 72 2.61 0.32 -4.94
N SER A 73 3.53 -0.38 -5.59
CA SER A 73 4.68 0.22 -6.28
C SER A 73 4.79 -0.31 -7.70
N LYS A 74 5.39 0.47 -8.60
CA LYS A 74 5.63 0.06 -9.98
C LYS A 74 6.97 0.56 -10.47
N ASP A 75 7.74 -0.32 -11.11
CA ASP A 75 9.03 0.02 -11.69
C ASP A 75 8.90 0.27 -13.19
N LEU A 76 9.53 1.33 -13.67
CA LEU A 76 9.77 1.58 -15.07
C LEU A 76 11.18 1.09 -15.40
N ILE A 77 11.27 0.15 -16.33
CA ILE A 77 12.55 -0.42 -16.78
C ILE A 77 12.92 0.20 -18.10
N LYS A 78 14.07 0.87 -18.13
CA LYS A 78 14.70 1.45 -19.30
C LYS A 78 16.08 0.82 -19.46
N ASN A 79 16.38 0.30 -20.65
CA ASN A 79 17.67 -0.34 -20.95
C ASN A 79 18.06 -1.44 -19.94
N GLY A 80 17.09 -2.26 -19.52
CA GLY A 80 17.31 -3.35 -18.56
C GLY A 80 17.51 -2.92 -17.09
N LYS A 81 17.55 -1.61 -16.80
CA LYS A 81 17.71 -1.05 -15.46
C LYS A 81 16.45 -0.35 -14.98
N VAL A 82 16.26 -0.26 -13.66
CA VAL A 82 15.18 0.55 -13.09
C VAL A 82 15.50 2.02 -13.33
N ASP A 83 14.60 2.70 -14.02
CA ASP A 83 14.67 4.13 -14.30
C ASP A 83 13.96 4.90 -13.19
N ILE A 84 12.70 4.52 -12.95
CA ILE A 84 11.80 5.16 -11.99
C ILE A 84 11.05 4.10 -11.20
N ARG A 85 10.93 4.27 -9.88
CA ARG A 85 9.94 3.56 -9.05
C ARG A 85 8.89 4.53 -8.57
N ARG A 86 7.64 4.29 -8.96
CA ARG A 86 6.47 5.05 -8.51
C ARG A 86 5.74 4.31 -7.41
N TYR A 87 5.32 5.03 -6.38
CA TYR A 87 4.46 4.55 -5.32
C TYR A 87 3.06 5.15 -5.42
N TYR A 88 2.07 4.29 -5.20
CA TYR A 88 0.65 4.65 -5.28
C TYR A 88 0.03 4.66 -3.89
N GLY A 89 -0.80 5.67 -3.65
CA GLY A 89 -1.51 5.91 -2.41
C GLY A 89 -2.70 4.99 -2.16
N LYS A 90 -3.47 5.34 -1.12
CA LYS A 90 -4.73 4.66 -0.77
C LYS A 90 -5.73 4.65 -1.92
N ASN A 91 -5.73 5.69 -2.75
CA ASN A 91 -6.70 5.87 -3.83
C ASN A 91 -6.15 5.41 -5.19
N GLY A 92 -5.02 4.70 -5.19
CA GLY A 92 -4.33 4.26 -6.41
C GLY A 92 -3.71 5.40 -7.21
N LYS A 93 -3.69 6.63 -6.69
CA LYS A 93 -3.02 7.79 -7.29
C LYS A 93 -1.52 7.73 -7.03
N ALA A 94 -0.72 8.17 -7.99
CA ALA A 94 0.71 8.39 -7.82
C ALA A 94 0.96 9.41 -6.69
N GLU A 95 1.87 9.12 -5.77
CA GLU A 95 2.21 10.02 -4.68
C GLU A 95 3.71 10.32 -4.60
N VAL A 96 4.57 9.36 -4.95
CA VAL A 96 6.03 9.52 -4.85
C VAL A 96 6.69 8.78 -6.01
N ASP A 97 7.68 9.44 -6.62
CA ASP A 97 8.58 8.86 -7.61
C ASP A 97 10.01 8.90 -7.10
N ILE A 98 10.72 7.78 -7.25
CA ILE A 98 12.15 7.67 -6.99
C ILE A 98 12.84 7.39 -8.32
N HIS A 99 13.75 8.27 -8.71
CA HIS A 99 14.54 8.15 -9.92
C HIS A 99 15.90 7.53 -9.57
N TYR A 100 16.24 6.43 -10.25
CA TYR A 100 17.50 5.69 -10.01
C TYR A 100 18.57 5.97 -11.06
N THR A 101 18.15 6.45 -12.22
CA THR A 101 19.06 6.92 -13.26
C THR A 101 19.39 8.37 -12.98
N ASN A 102 20.68 8.70 -13.01
CA ASN A 102 21.11 10.08 -13.01
C ASN A 102 20.70 10.66 -14.37
N HIS A 103 19.77 11.62 -14.40
CA HIS A 103 19.14 12.17 -15.62
C HIS A 103 20.10 13.01 -16.49
N GLY A 104 21.36 12.59 -16.64
CA GLY A 104 22.38 13.31 -17.39
C GLY A 104 23.02 14.49 -16.64
N ASN A 105 22.57 14.82 -15.42
CA ASN A 105 23.26 15.80 -14.58
C ASN A 105 24.40 15.14 -13.81
N ALA A 106 25.52 14.91 -14.48
CA ALA A 106 26.78 14.82 -13.77
C ALA A 106 26.95 16.13 -12.99
N LYS A 107 27.06 16.07 -11.65
CA LYS A 107 27.52 17.24 -10.89
C LYS A 107 28.93 17.53 -11.39
N LYS A 108 29.08 18.55 -12.25
CA LYS A 108 30.37 19.17 -12.50
C LYS A 108 30.74 19.89 -11.21
N THR A 109 31.45 19.21 -10.34
CA THR A 109 32.21 19.88 -9.29
C THR A 109 33.38 20.60 -9.97
N PRO A 110 33.59 21.92 -9.73
CA PRO A 110 34.78 22.62 -10.20
C PRO A 110 36.06 22.08 -9.55
#